data_AF-A0A842LHH5-F1
#
_entry.id   AF-A0A842LHH5-F1
#
_cell.length_a   1.000
_cell.length_b   1.000
_cell.length_c   1.000
_cell.angle_alpha   90.00
_cell.angle_beta   90.00
_cell.angle_gamma   90.00
#
_symmetry.space_group_name_H-M   'P 1'
#
loop_
_entity.id
_entity.type
_entity.pdbx_description
1 polymer ?
#
loop_
_entity_poly.entity_id
_entity_poly.type
_entity_poly.pdbx_seq_one_letter_code
_entity_poly.pdbx_strand_id
1 'polypeptide(L)' 'LADLIGASRQKVNLNLQKLVNQGLIRAERGRITILDQNGLQELG' A
#
# COMPACT_ATOMS: atom_id res chain seq x y z
N LEU A 1 -0.46 9.22 -5.37
CA LEU A 1 -0.68 7.76 -5.56
C LEU A 1 -1.90 7.50 -6.44
N ALA A 2 -3.13 7.79 -5.99
CA ALA A 2 -4.35 7.65 -6.80
C ALA A 2 -4.25 8.30 -8.19
N ASP A 3 -3.89 9.58 -8.24
CA ASP A 3 -3.71 10.32 -9.50
C ASP A 3 -2.54 9.77 -10.35
N LEU A 4 -1.54 9.19 -9.69
CA LEU A 4 -0.30 8.69 -10.31
C LEU A 4 -0.53 7.35 -11.04
N ILE A 5 -1.44 6.52 -10.55
CA ILE A 5 -1.78 5.22 -11.13
C ILE A 5 -3.15 5.21 -11.83
N GLY A 6 -3.78 6.38 -11.99
CA GLY A 6 -5.11 6.50 -12.60
C GLY A 6 -6.22 5.76 -11.85
N ALA A 7 -6.11 5.61 -10.53
CA ALA A 7 -7.09 4.90 -9.70
C ALA A 7 -7.84 5.85 -8.77
N SER A 8 -9.03 5.45 -8.31
CA SER A 8 -9.75 6.23 -7.30
C SER A 8 -9.03 6.20 -5.95
N ARG A 9 -9.10 7.31 -5.21
CA ARG A 9 -8.52 7.42 -3.85
C ARG A 9 -9.05 6.34 -2.92
N GLN A 10 -10.34 6.01 -3.03
CA GLN A 10 -10.98 4.95 -2.25
C GLN A 10 -10.33 3.59 -2.53
N LYS A 11 -10.16 3.22 -3.81
CA LYS A 11 -9.53 1.94 -4.19
C LYS A 11 -8.09 1.86 -3.72
N VAL A 12 -7.33 2.94 -3.84
CA VAL A 12 -5.94 3.00 -3.33
C VAL A 12 -5.90 2.82 -1.82
N ASN A 13 -6.70 3.57 -1.06
CA ASN A 13 -6.71 3.45 0.40
C ASN A 13 -7.12 2.05 0.86
N LEU A 14 -8.10 1.43 0.19
CA LEU A 14 -8.57 0.09 0.50
C LEU A 14 -7.47 -0.96 0.26
N ASN A 15 -6.69 -0.83 -0.81
CA ASN A 15 -5.55 -1.70 -1.07
C ASN A 15 -4.39 -1.44 -0.11
N LEU A 16 -4.07 -0.18 0.21
CA LEU A 16 -3.06 0.14 1.23
C LEU A 16 -3.43 -0.47 2.58
N GLN A 17 -4.70 -0.43 2.96
CA GLN A 17 -5.16 -1.03 4.21
C GLN A 17 -5.04 -2.55 4.22
N LYS A 18 -5.23 -3.23 3.08
CA LYS A 18 -4.96 -4.67 2.96
C LYS A 18 -3.48 -4.99 3.19
N LEU A 19 -2.57 -4.22 2.57
CA LEU A 19 -1.13 -4.40 2.75
C LEU A 19 -0.67 -4.13 4.19
N VAL A 20 -1.30 -3.16 4.87
CA VAL A 20 -1.09 -2.93 6.31
C VAL A 20 -1.55 -4.13 7.14
N ASN A 21 -2.74 -4.66 6.86
CA ASN A 21 -3.29 -5.82 7.58
C ASN A 21 -2.46 -7.09 7.36
N GLN A 22 -1.77 -7.20 6.22
CA GLN A 22 -0.83 -8.28 5.93
C GLN A 22 0.55 -8.07 6.58
N GLY A 23 0.79 -6.94 7.24
CA GLY A 23 2.07 -6.63 7.86
C GLY A 23 3.18 -6.25 6.86
N LEU A 24 2.85 -6.04 5.59
CA LEU A 24 3.83 -5.76 4.53
C LEU A 24 4.30 -4.31 4.52
N ILE A 25 3.41 -3.39 4.90
CA ILE A 25 3.70 -1.97 5.00
C ILE A 25 3.19 -1.37 6.30
N ARG A 26 3.76 -0.23 6.68
CA ARG A 26 3.18 0.72 7.62
C ARG A 26 2.75 1.96 6.86
N ALA A 27 1.51 2.39 7.03
CA ALA A 27 0.99 3.63 6.45
C ALA A 27 0.74 4.65 7.55
N GLU A 28 1.35 5.83 7.41
CA GLU A 28 1.15 7.00 8.24
C GLU A 28 0.69 8.18 7.37
N ARG A 29 0.35 9.32 7.98
CA ARG A 29 -0.15 10.48 7.23
C ARG A 29 0.91 10.95 6.21
N GLY A 30 0.66 10.66 4.93
CA GLY A 30 1.53 11.04 3.82
C GLY A 30 2.83 10.24 3.70
N ARG A 31 3.00 9.16 4.47
CA ARG A 31 4.19 8.30 4.42
C ARG A 31 3.80 6.83 4.39
N ILE A 32 4.51 6.06 3.57
CA ILE A 32 4.40 4.61 3.51
C ILE A 32 5.80 4.05 3.71
N THR A 33 5.94 3.16 4.69
CA THR A 33 7.18 2.44 4.99
C THR A 33 6.99 0.97 4.64
N ILE A 34 7.91 0.41 3.87
CA ILE A 34 7.94 -1.02 3.56
C ILE A 34 8.50 -1.75 4.78
N LEU A 35 7.77 -2.75 5.28
CA LEU A 35 8.18 -3.61 6.39
C LEU A 35 8.72 -4.95 5.91
N ASP A 36 8.09 -5.50 4.86
CA ASP A 36 8.53 -6.73 4.20
C ASP A 36 8.60 -6.50 2.69
N GLN A 37 9.83 -6.34 2.19
CA GLN A 37 10.08 -6.13 0.77
C GLN A 37 9.86 -7.40 -0.05
N ASN A 38 10.14 -8.58 0.50
CA ASN A 38 10.03 -9.84 -0.22
C ASN A 38 8.55 -10.20 -0.40
N GLY A 39 7.75 -10.13 0.66
CA GLY A 39 6.32 -10.36 0.59
C GLY A 39 5.59 -9.37 -0.33
N LEU A 40 6.11 -8.14 -0.48
CA LEU A 40 5.61 -7.17 -1.46
C LEU A 40 5.96 -7.54 -2.91
N GLN A 41 7.15 -8.10 -3.15
CA GLN A 41 7.56 -8.56 -4.49
C GLN A 41 6.77 -9.78 -4.95
N GLU A 42 6.39 -10.68 -4.03
CA GLU A 42 5.58 -11.87 -4.35
C GLU A 42 4.11 -11.53 -4.72
N LEU A 43 3.65 -10.31 -4.41
CA LEU A 43 2.36 -9.79 -4.85
C LEU A 43 2.39 -9.15 -6.26
N GLY A 44 3.58 -8.96 -6.83
CA GLY A 44 3.85 -8.22 -8.06
C GLY A 44 3.75 -9.04 -9.33
#